data_AF-A0A2J6X990-F1
#
_entry.id   AF-A0A2J6X990-F1
#
_cell.length_a   1.000
_cell.length_b   1.000
_cell.length_c   1.000
_cell.angle_alpha   90.00
_cell.angle_beta   90.00
_cell.angle_gamma   90.00
#
_symmetry.space_group_name_H-M   'P 1'
#
loop_
_entity.id
_entity.type
_entity.pdbx_description
1 polymer ?
#
loop_
_entity_poly.entity_id
_entity_poly.type
_entity_poly.pdbx_seq_one_letter_code
_entity_poly.pdbx_strand_id
1 'polypeptide(L)' 'MPFCPQCGAANPDSARFCDQCGAKLIPAPAPSATSAPS' A
#
# COMPACT_ATOMS: atom_id res chain seq x y z
N MET A 1 0.89 -3.51 5.06
CA MET A 1 -0.35 -2.78 5.40
C MET A 1 -0.08 -1.28 5.36
N PRO A 2 -0.30 -0.60 4.22
CA PRO A 2 -0.13 0.83 4.13
C PRO A 2 -1.20 1.57 4.95
N PHE A 3 -0.77 2.56 5.74
CA PHE A 3 -1.67 3.53 6.35
C PHE A 3 -1.86 4.71 5.40
N CYS A 4 -3.08 5.24 5.32
CA CYS A 4 -3.39 6.40 4.50
C CYS A 4 -2.68 7.65 5.07
N PRO A 5 -1.85 8.36 4.30
CA PRO A 5 -1.15 9.55 4.79
C PRO A 5 -2.09 10.73 5.06
N GLN A 6 -3.33 10.69 4.55
CA GLN A 6 -4.28 11.79 4.68
C GLN A 6 -5.21 11.67 5.89
N CYS A 7 -5.54 10.44 6.32
CA CYS A 7 -6.49 10.20 7.41
C CYS A 7 -6.03 9.18 8.45
N GLY A 8 -4.91 8.48 8.21
CA GLY A 8 -4.38 7.48 9.13
C GLY A 8 -5.11 6.13 9.12
N ALA A 9 -6.08 5.90 8.21
CA ALA A 9 -6.76 4.62 8.11
C ALA A 9 -5.83 3.50 7.60
N ALA A 10 -5.93 2.31 8.17
CA ALA A 10 -5.24 1.12 7.67
C ALA A 10 -5.89 0.64 6.36
N ASN A 11 -5.07 0.27 5.38
CA ASN A 11 -5.53 -0.24 4.08
C ASN A 11 -4.76 -1.52 3.70
N PRO A 12 -5.34 -2.40 2.85
CA PRO A 12 -4.63 -3.56 2.34
C PRO A 12 -3.49 -3.17 1.41
N ASP A 13 -2.45 -4.00 1.32
CA ASP A 13 -1.24 -3.72 0.52
C ASP A 13 -1.50 -3.58 -0.99
N SER A 14 -2.62 -4.10 -1.48
CA SER A 14 -3.08 -3.96 -2.87
C SER A 14 -4.02 -2.77 -3.11
N ALA A 15 -4.40 -2.00 -2.08
CA ALA A 15 -5.30 -0.87 -2.23
C ALA A 15 -4.65 0.28 -3.01
N ARG A 16 -5.36 0.78 -4.03
CA ARG A 16 -4.95 1.97 -4.80
C ARG A 16 -5.52 3.28 -4.24
N PHE A 17 -6.62 3.19 -3.49
CA PHE A 17 -7.32 4.30 -2.87
C PHE A 17 -7.71 3.93 -1.44
N CYS A 18 -7.79 4.93 -0.57
CA CYS A 18 -8.23 4.76 0.81
C CYS A 18 -9.74 4.48 0.86
N ASP A 19 -10.13 3.41 1.53
CA ASP A 19 -11.54 3.03 1.68
C ASP A 19 -12.35 4.03 2.51
N GLN A 20 -11.69 4.75 3.43
CA GLN A 20 -12.35 5.68 4.34
C GLN A 20 -12.50 7.11 3.78
N CYS A 21 -11.53 7.61 3.02
CA CYS A 21 -11.53 9.00 2.55
C CYS A 21 -11.35 9.17 1.04
N GLY A 22 -11.12 8.09 0.28
CA GLY A 22 -10.94 8.13 -1.17
C GLY A 22 -9.58 8.67 -1.65
N ALA A 23 -8.68 9.06 -0.75
CA ALA A 23 -7.34 9.54 -1.12
C ALA A 23 -6.55 8.45 -1.85
N LYS A 24 -5.78 8.83 -2.89
CA LYS A 24 -4.88 7.90 -3.57
C LYS A 24 -3.81 7.41 -2.60
N LEU A 25 -3.68 6.09 -2.50
CA LEU A 25 -2.57 5.47 -1.81
C LEU A 25 -1.45 5.33 -2.83
N ILE A 26 -0.29 5.90 -2.52
CA ILE A 26 0.90 5.72 -3.34
C ILE A 26 1.33 4.28 -3.08
N PRO A 27 1.24 3.36 -4.05
CA PRO A 27 1.75 2.03 -3.83
C PRO A 27 3.25 2.18 -3.59
N ALA A 28 3.71 1.83 -2.39
CA ALA A 28 5.09 1.43 -2.26
C ALA A 28 5.26 0.29 -3.26
N PRO A 29 6.25 0.34 -4.18
CA PRO A 29 6.54 -0.82 -4.99
C PRO A 29 6.66 -1.98 -4.01
N ALA A 30 5.82 -3.00 -4.17
CA ALA A 30 5.97 -4.23 -3.41
C ALA A 30 7.46 -4.58 -3.44
N PRO A 31 8.07 -5.04 -2.33
CA PRO A 31 9.39 -5.61 -2.45
C PRO A 31 9.21 -6.76 -3.43
N SER A 32 9.56 -6.52 -4.70
CA SER A 32 9.75 -7.52 -5.70
C SER A 32 10.58 -8.54 -4.98
N ALA A 33 9.96 -9.70 -4.71
CA ALA A 33 10.64 -10.81 -4.12
C ALA A 33 11.93 -10.96 -4.93
N THR A 34 13.04 -10.58 -4.30
CA THR A 34 14.33 -11.18 -4.58
C THR A 34 14.12 -12.65 -4.26
N SER A 35 13.55 -13.35 -5.24
CA SER A 35 13.79 -14.76 -5.43
C SER A 35 15.10 -14.83 -6.19
N ALA A 36 16.21 -14.81 -5.46
CA ALA A 36 17.53 -15.20 -5.95
C ALA A 36 18.36 -15.70 -4.74
N PRO A 37 19.22 -16.71 -4.86
CA PRO A 37 19.33 -17.76 -5.90
C PRO A 37 19.53 -19.19 -5.32
N SER A 38 19.46 -20.23 -6.16
CA SER A 38 20.28 -21.46 -6.09
C SER A 38 20.27 -22.18 -7.43
#